data_AF-A0A7C6SCH5-F1
#
_entry.id   AF-A0A7C6SCH5-F1
#
_cell.length_a   1.000
_cell.length_b   1.000
_cell.length_c   1.000
_cell.angle_alpha   90.00
_cell.angle_beta   90.00
_cell.angle_gamma   90.00
#
_symmetry.space_group_name_H-M   'P 1'
#
loop_
_entity.id
_entity.type
_entity.pdbx_description
1 polymer ?
#
loop_
_entity_poly.entity_id
_entity_poly.type
_entity_poly.pdbx_seq_one_letter_code
_entity_poly.pdbx_strand_id
1 'polypeptide(L)'
;MKKIIQNAFLVMLFVLAVGFLVACGEKEQPKLNVVSEINVALNEEKKLTATVEFSEEVVIKFASSDTSIATVDANGNIKGVNIGTTNIRVSIEGFDVTADVKVTVKPLELTLTGPNEVEIGKTVKFEASDEKGGSDVLWSSEDSKIATVDGNGNVKGVSEGTVNIIIVSSISGEVKMKEIKVTRPEVESIDINKVSTGKVYLLDEVKLQAIIQPTGAVSDVTWTSSDEEIATVDENGLVKTHRSGEVEIIATSVENPEVSGKYTLVIEVDPIELLKKFHIENPIHTHAKSNLIPDIDDEIIGSVNYYWFGDLNLSQRILAIDTNLLNPTETNPYVGQVATPEIVEAVELRSRRPGVLKPEIKYITYHDTGNYEAGATAVMHANYIPNSERYRSWHYTVDETEVIQHLPDNEIAFHGDSYDAYVYSIGVETAINKGSD
;
A
#
# COMPACT_ATOMS: atom_id res chain seq x y z
N MET A 1 29.99 -81.13 120.91
CA MET A 1 30.53 -81.43 122.26
C MET A 1 31.99 -81.02 122.27
N LYS A 2 32.34 -80.06 123.17
CA LYS A 2 33.70 -79.71 123.65
C LYS A 2 34.72 -79.17 122.63
N LYS A 3 35.08 -77.87 122.71
CA LYS A 3 36.11 -77.25 123.60
C LYS A 3 37.53 -77.50 123.00
N ILE A 4 38.50 -76.58 122.89
CA ILE A 4 38.79 -75.29 123.55
C ILE A 4 40.20 -74.82 123.07
N ILE A 5 40.41 -73.50 122.90
CA ILE A 5 41.60 -72.69 123.34
C ILE A 5 42.97 -72.98 122.64
N GLN A 6 43.87 -72.05 122.28
CA GLN A 6 44.30 -70.75 122.84
C GLN A 6 45.05 -69.90 121.79
N ASN A 7 45.09 -68.58 122.05
CA ASN A 7 45.82 -67.50 121.37
C ASN A 7 47.36 -67.64 121.33
N ALA A 8 48.02 -67.01 120.33
CA ALA A 8 48.96 -65.89 120.53
C ALA A 8 49.60 -65.33 119.23
N PHE A 9 49.31 -64.05 118.94
CA PHE A 9 50.19 -62.94 118.54
C PHE A 9 51.18 -63.01 117.33
N LEU A 10 50.87 -62.15 116.33
CA LEU A 10 51.67 -61.03 115.79
C LEU A 10 52.46 -61.17 114.45
N VAL A 11 52.26 -60.12 113.61
CA VAL A 11 53.18 -59.44 112.64
C VAL A 11 52.99 -59.66 111.12
N MET A 12 52.54 -58.56 110.47
CA MET A 12 52.87 -57.94 109.16
C MET A 12 52.75 -58.62 107.78
N LEU A 13 52.20 -57.77 106.88
CA LEU A 13 52.56 -57.45 105.48
C LEU A 13 52.05 -58.32 104.29
N PHE A 14 51.37 -57.62 103.37
CA PHE A 14 51.20 -57.80 101.89
C PHE A 14 50.59 -59.15 101.43
N VAL A 15 49.52 -59.18 100.62
CA VAL A 15 49.46 -58.73 99.22
C VAL A 15 48.04 -58.26 98.84
N LEU A 16 47.95 -57.05 98.27
CA LEU A 16 46.83 -56.58 97.45
C LEU A 16 47.00 -57.11 96.03
N ALA A 17 46.01 -57.81 95.48
CA ALA A 17 45.89 -58.07 94.05
C ALA A 17 44.57 -57.43 93.57
N VAL A 18 44.66 -56.24 92.97
CA VAL A 18 43.55 -55.60 92.26
C VAL A 18 43.63 -56.06 90.80
N GLY A 19 42.65 -56.84 90.38
CA GLY A 19 42.39 -57.09 88.97
C GLY A 19 41.81 -55.82 88.33
N PHE A 20 42.54 -55.24 87.39
CA PHE A 20 42.00 -54.24 86.45
C PHE A 20 41.05 -54.96 85.48
N LEU A 21 39.75 -54.85 85.73
CA LEU A 21 38.73 -55.01 84.71
C LEU A 21 38.51 -53.63 84.09
N VAL A 22 39.12 -53.39 82.94
CA VAL A 22 38.80 -52.24 82.09
C VAL A 22 37.40 -52.47 81.55
N ALA A 23 36.41 -51.91 82.25
CA ALA A 23 35.09 -51.69 81.67
C ALA A 23 35.25 -50.61 80.59
N CYS A 24 35.35 -51.04 79.35
CA CYS A 24 35.20 -50.15 78.20
C CYS A 24 33.72 -49.74 78.16
N GLY A 25 33.34 -48.65 78.83
CA GLY A 25 32.01 -48.07 78.70
C GLY A 25 31.79 -47.67 77.24
N GLU A 26 30.64 -48.01 76.67
CA GLU A 26 30.23 -47.48 75.36
C GLU A 26 30.31 -45.96 75.43
N LYS A 27 31.14 -45.35 74.57
CA LYS A 27 31.22 -43.90 74.47
C LYS A 27 29.85 -43.39 74.07
N GLU A 28 29.33 -42.43 74.83
CA GLU A 28 28.10 -41.70 74.52
C GLU A 28 28.21 -41.14 73.09
N GLN A 29 27.20 -41.38 72.26
CA GLN A 29 27.17 -40.93 70.87
C GLN A 29 26.31 -39.66 70.76
N PRO A 30 26.75 -38.63 70.00
CA PRO A 30 25.95 -37.44 69.75
C PRO A 30 24.71 -37.80 68.93
N LYS A 31 23.57 -37.16 69.23
CA LYS A 31 22.35 -37.32 68.43
C LYS A 31 22.22 -36.17 67.45
N LEU A 32 22.28 -36.49 66.16
CA LEU A 32 22.15 -35.54 65.06
C LEU A 32 20.68 -35.38 64.65
N ASN A 33 20.19 -34.15 64.66
CA ASN A 33 18.84 -33.80 64.20
C ASN A 33 18.95 -32.91 62.93
N VAL A 34 18.41 -33.42 61.83
CA VAL A 34 18.33 -32.72 60.53
C VAL A 34 16.97 -32.96 59.90
N VAL A 35 16.56 -32.07 59.00
CA VAL A 35 15.39 -32.29 58.15
C VAL A 35 15.62 -33.45 57.17
N SER A 36 14.57 -34.17 56.79
CA SER A 36 14.69 -35.26 55.82
C SER A 36 14.84 -34.79 54.38
N GLU A 37 14.30 -33.60 54.06
CA GLU A 37 14.32 -33.05 52.71
C GLU A 37 14.39 -31.52 52.68
N ILE A 38 14.99 -30.99 51.61
CA ILE A 38 15.02 -29.55 51.28
C ILE A 38 14.75 -29.37 49.78
N ASN A 39 13.85 -28.44 49.44
CA ASN A 39 13.66 -27.95 48.08
C ASN A 39 14.39 -26.60 47.91
N VAL A 40 15.13 -26.47 46.81
CA VAL A 40 15.90 -25.27 46.42
C VAL A 40 15.59 -24.99 44.94
N ALA A 41 15.33 -23.75 44.55
CA ALA A 41 15.23 -23.40 43.13
C ALA A 41 16.62 -23.36 42.49
N LEU A 42 16.70 -23.52 41.17
CA LEU A 42 17.95 -23.40 40.43
C LEU A 42 18.65 -22.07 40.75
N ASN A 43 19.95 -22.12 41.06
CA ASN A 43 20.78 -21.00 41.52
C ASN A 43 20.32 -20.31 42.84
N GLU A 44 19.34 -20.85 43.56
CA GLU A 44 19.02 -20.39 44.92
C GLU A 44 20.02 -20.96 45.93
N GLU A 45 20.29 -20.20 46.98
CA GLU A 45 20.98 -20.67 48.18
C GLU A 45 20.00 -20.81 49.35
N LYS A 46 20.07 -21.94 50.05
CA LYS A 46 19.22 -22.22 51.20
C LYS A 46 20.00 -22.89 52.31
N LYS A 47 19.77 -22.46 53.55
CA LYS A 47 20.46 -22.99 54.72
C LYS A 47 19.92 -24.37 55.12
N LEU A 48 20.80 -25.36 55.24
CA LEU A 48 20.53 -26.58 56.00
C LEU A 48 20.94 -26.37 57.45
N THR A 49 19.95 -26.37 58.34
CA THR A 49 20.18 -26.33 59.79
C THR A 49 20.31 -27.76 60.31
N ALA A 50 21.46 -28.07 60.91
CA ALA A 50 21.71 -29.29 61.66
C ALA A 50 21.91 -28.94 63.13
N THR A 51 21.25 -29.66 64.03
CA THR A 51 21.45 -29.51 65.48
C THR A 51 21.95 -30.82 66.07
N VAL A 52 22.78 -30.71 67.11
CA VAL A 52 23.35 -31.87 67.80
C VAL A 52 22.98 -31.79 69.28
N GLU A 53 22.44 -32.89 69.81
CA GLU A 53 22.29 -33.12 71.24
C GLU A 53 23.51 -33.90 71.72
N PHE A 54 24.45 -33.21 72.37
CA PHE A 54 25.65 -33.81 72.97
C PHE A 54 26.18 -32.94 74.11
N SER A 55 26.94 -33.55 75.03
CA SER A 55 27.48 -32.89 76.22
C SER A 55 28.71 -32.02 75.93
N GLU A 56 29.38 -32.25 74.80
CA GLU A 56 30.57 -31.51 74.34
C GLU A 56 30.30 -30.79 73.02
N GLU A 57 31.11 -29.78 72.70
CA GLU A 57 31.09 -29.15 71.37
C GLU A 57 31.59 -30.13 70.31
N VAL A 58 30.89 -30.18 69.18
CA VAL A 58 31.24 -31.04 68.06
C VAL A 58 31.31 -30.25 66.76
N VAL A 59 32.09 -30.76 65.81
CA VAL A 59 32.19 -30.19 64.46
C VAL A 59 31.28 -30.95 63.51
N ILE A 60 30.31 -30.24 62.92
CA ILE A 60 29.42 -30.78 61.89
C ILE A 60 30.08 -30.63 60.52
N LYS A 61 30.06 -31.70 59.72
CA LYS A 61 30.56 -31.71 58.34
C LYS A 61 29.43 -32.01 57.36
N PHE A 62 29.43 -31.28 56.26
CA PHE A 62 28.50 -31.45 55.15
C PHE A 62 29.23 -31.94 53.90
N ALA A 63 28.61 -32.88 53.18
CA ALA A 63 29.13 -33.34 51.89
C ALA A 63 27.98 -33.61 50.93
N SER A 64 28.07 -33.10 49.70
CA SER A 64 27.12 -33.46 48.65
C SER A 64 27.50 -34.78 48.00
N SER A 65 26.51 -35.63 47.76
CA SER A 65 26.67 -36.88 47.01
C SER A 65 26.80 -36.63 45.51
N ASP A 66 26.29 -35.49 45.02
CA ASP A 66 26.42 -35.06 43.62
C ASP A 66 26.44 -33.53 43.55
N THR A 67 27.65 -32.98 43.46
CA THR A 67 27.88 -31.54 43.36
C THR A 67 27.44 -30.96 42.03
N SER A 68 27.18 -31.79 41.01
CA SER A 68 26.61 -31.31 39.75
C SER A 68 25.13 -30.95 39.89
N ILE A 69 24.42 -31.49 40.89
CA ILE A 69 23.02 -31.17 41.18
C ILE A 69 22.93 -30.10 42.26
N ALA A 70 23.59 -30.28 43.41
CA ALA A 70 23.62 -29.27 44.47
C ALA A 70 24.94 -29.30 45.23
N THR A 71 25.47 -28.12 45.58
CA THR A 71 26.65 -27.98 46.43
C THR A 71 26.25 -27.60 47.85
N VAL A 72 27.10 -27.88 48.83
CA VAL A 72 26.95 -27.42 50.21
C VAL A 72 28.28 -26.88 50.71
N ASP A 73 28.29 -25.72 51.35
CA ASP A 73 29.51 -25.15 51.96
C ASP A 73 29.74 -25.67 53.40
N ALA A 74 30.88 -25.29 53.99
CA ALA A 74 31.22 -25.67 55.37
C ALA A 74 30.24 -25.14 56.42
N ASN A 75 29.46 -24.11 56.10
CA ASN A 75 28.45 -23.56 56.98
C ASN A 75 27.10 -24.29 56.82
N GLY A 76 26.91 -25.13 55.81
CA GLY A 76 25.62 -25.76 55.49
C GLY A 76 24.74 -24.94 54.54
N ASN A 77 25.29 -23.96 53.81
CA ASN A 77 24.56 -23.27 52.75
C ASN A 77 24.53 -24.16 51.51
N ILE A 78 23.33 -24.58 51.09
CA ILE A 78 23.11 -25.42 49.92
C ILE A 78 22.80 -24.52 48.73
N LYS A 79 23.51 -24.71 47.62
CA LYS A 79 23.23 -24.04 46.34
C LYS A 79 22.74 -25.04 45.31
N GLY A 80 21.61 -24.76 44.67
CA GLY A 80 21.12 -25.56 43.53
C GLY A 80 21.93 -25.28 42.27
N VAL A 81 22.54 -26.31 41.68
CA VAL A 81 23.42 -26.21 40.50
C VAL A 81 22.71 -26.65 39.21
N ASN A 82 22.10 -27.83 39.22
CA ASN A 82 21.29 -28.34 38.10
C ASN A 82 19.99 -28.94 38.62
N ILE A 83 18.95 -28.93 37.79
CA ILE A 83 17.65 -29.54 38.10
C ILE A 83 17.85 -31.04 38.35
N GLY A 84 17.30 -31.53 39.45
CA GLY A 84 17.44 -32.94 39.83
C GLY A 84 17.37 -33.16 41.32
N THR A 85 17.84 -34.33 41.77
CA THR A 85 17.85 -34.70 43.18
C THR A 85 19.21 -35.27 43.58
N THR A 86 19.76 -34.80 44.69
CA THR A 86 20.97 -35.36 45.32
C THR A 86 20.78 -35.45 46.83
N ASN A 87 21.69 -36.12 47.53
CA ASN A 87 21.69 -36.18 48.99
C ASN A 87 22.85 -35.35 49.54
N ILE A 88 22.57 -34.54 50.55
CA ILE A 88 23.59 -33.92 51.40
C ILE A 88 23.77 -34.79 52.64
N ARG A 89 24.95 -35.38 52.78
CA ARG A 89 25.34 -36.11 53.98
C ARG A 89 25.81 -35.13 55.05
N VAL A 90 25.21 -35.24 56.23
CA VAL A 90 25.60 -34.54 57.45
C VAL A 90 26.28 -35.56 58.37
N SER A 91 27.45 -35.22 58.88
CA SER A 91 28.25 -36.10 59.75
C SER A 91 28.87 -35.31 60.90
N ILE A 92 29.24 -35.99 61.98
CA ILE A 92 29.89 -35.38 63.12
C ILE A 92 31.34 -35.89 63.18
N GLU A 93 32.30 -34.97 63.20
CA GLU A 93 33.72 -35.33 63.23
C GLU A 93 34.07 -36.13 64.49
N GLY A 94 34.71 -37.29 64.31
CA GLY A 94 35.11 -38.18 65.41
C GLY A 94 34.05 -39.19 65.87
N PHE A 95 32.86 -39.18 65.27
CA PHE A 95 31.76 -40.09 65.61
C PHE A 95 31.23 -40.82 64.37
N ASP A 96 30.73 -42.04 64.56
CA ASP A 96 30.08 -42.84 63.50
C ASP A 96 28.58 -42.49 63.43
N VAL A 97 28.28 -41.19 63.28
CA VAL A 97 26.93 -40.64 63.24
C VAL A 97 26.76 -39.84 61.96
N THR A 98 25.83 -40.27 61.11
CA THR A 98 25.51 -39.61 59.84
C THR A 98 24.01 -39.53 59.60
N ALA A 99 23.58 -38.50 58.88
CA ALA A 99 22.23 -38.38 58.35
C ALA A 99 22.28 -37.87 56.91
N ASP A 100 21.43 -38.41 56.04
CA ASP A 100 21.31 -37.98 54.65
C ASP A 100 20.06 -37.11 54.48
N VAL A 101 20.23 -35.92 53.90
CA VAL A 101 19.15 -34.98 53.58
C VAL A 101 18.94 -34.98 52.08
N LYS A 102 17.72 -35.32 51.64
CA LYS A 102 17.39 -35.28 50.21
C LYS A 102 17.22 -33.83 49.75
N VAL A 103 18.03 -33.39 48.82
CA VAL A 103 17.91 -32.09 48.17
C VAL A 103 17.30 -32.25 46.80
N THR A 104 16.21 -31.53 46.55
CA THR A 104 15.57 -31.44 45.23
C THR A 104 15.75 -30.03 44.68
N VAL A 105 16.43 -29.93 43.55
CA VAL A 105 16.61 -28.67 42.83
C VAL A 105 15.50 -28.55 41.79
N LYS A 106 14.63 -27.55 41.96
CA LYS A 106 13.49 -27.28 41.07
C LYS A 106 13.87 -26.28 39.98
N PRO A 107 13.24 -26.35 38.79
CA PRO A 107 13.36 -25.28 37.80
C PRO A 107 12.84 -23.95 38.35
N LEU A 108 13.30 -22.85 37.76
CA LEU A 108 12.68 -21.54 37.93
C LEU A 108 11.44 -21.49 37.03
N GLU A 109 10.31 -21.06 37.57
CA GLU A 109 9.06 -20.91 36.81
C GLU A 109 9.16 -19.69 35.89
N LEU A 110 9.01 -19.92 34.58
CA LEU A 110 9.04 -18.89 33.55
C LEU A 110 7.65 -18.29 33.31
N THR A 111 7.57 -16.98 33.18
CA THR A 111 6.35 -16.25 32.79
C THR A 111 6.53 -15.62 31.41
N LEU A 112 5.43 -15.60 30.64
CA LEU A 112 5.36 -14.94 29.33
C LEU A 112 4.08 -14.10 29.27
N THR A 113 4.23 -12.79 29.09
CA THR A 113 3.12 -11.84 29.01
C THR A 113 3.24 -10.96 27.77
N GLY A 114 2.12 -10.42 27.30
CA GLY A 114 2.05 -9.61 26.09
C GLY A 114 0.61 -9.46 25.61
N PRO A 115 0.35 -8.65 24.57
CA PRO A 115 -0.96 -8.57 23.93
C PRO A 115 -1.40 -9.89 23.29
N ASN A 116 -2.69 -10.00 22.98
CA ASN A 116 -3.24 -11.14 22.23
C ASN A 116 -3.37 -10.85 20.73
N GLU A 117 -3.19 -9.59 20.32
CA GLU A 117 -3.36 -9.15 18.94
C GLU A 117 -2.31 -8.11 18.52
N VAL A 118 -2.05 -8.03 17.22
CA VAL A 118 -1.24 -6.99 16.58
C VAL A 118 -1.69 -6.79 15.14
N GLU A 119 -1.76 -5.55 14.67
CA GLU A 119 -2.07 -5.28 13.27
C GLU A 119 -0.84 -5.52 12.38
N ILE A 120 -1.07 -5.86 11.11
CA ILE A 120 -0.02 -5.96 10.09
C ILE A 120 0.82 -4.67 10.07
N GLY A 121 2.14 -4.81 10.09
CA GLY A 121 3.09 -3.70 10.08
C GLY A 121 3.34 -3.05 11.44
N LYS A 122 2.46 -3.25 12.44
CA LYS A 122 2.65 -2.76 13.81
C LYS A 122 3.50 -3.72 14.63
N THR A 123 4.02 -3.22 15.75
CA THR A 123 4.85 -3.97 16.69
C THR A 123 4.30 -3.84 18.10
N VAL A 124 4.23 -4.96 18.81
CA VAL A 124 3.83 -5.04 20.22
C VAL A 124 4.94 -5.66 21.06
N LYS A 125 4.97 -5.33 22.35
CA LYS A 125 5.98 -5.81 23.28
C LYS A 125 5.48 -7.03 24.05
N PHE A 126 6.28 -8.10 24.04
CA PHE A 126 6.14 -9.23 24.95
C PHE A 126 7.23 -9.14 26.02
N GLU A 127 6.90 -9.61 27.21
CA GLU A 127 7.78 -9.62 28.37
C GLU A 127 7.89 -11.06 28.88
N ALA A 128 9.13 -11.47 29.19
CA ALA A 128 9.43 -12.77 29.75
C ALA A 128 10.33 -12.60 30.98
N SER A 129 9.93 -13.24 32.08
CA SER A 129 10.73 -13.24 33.30
C SER A 129 10.53 -14.51 34.10
N ASP A 130 11.55 -14.95 34.82
CA ASP A 130 11.43 -15.97 35.86
C ASP A 130 10.96 -15.37 37.20
N GLU A 131 10.68 -16.23 38.18
CA GLU A 131 10.26 -15.83 39.54
C GLU A 131 11.29 -14.98 40.31
N LYS A 132 12.54 -14.91 39.84
CA LYS A 132 13.62 -14.08 40.41
C LYS A 132 13.85 -12.79 39.61
N GLY A 133 13.05 -12.54 38.57
CA GLY A 133 13.15 -11.36 37.69
C GLY A 133 14.21 -11.48 36.59
N GLY A 134 14.79 -12.66 36.38
CA GLY A 134 15.71 -12.94 35.26
C GLY A 134 14.94 -13.05 33.95
N SER A 135 15.51 -12.56 32.84
CA SER A 135 14.88 -12.53 31.51
C SER A 135 15.73 -13.20 30.42
N ASP A 136 16.67 -14.07 30.81
CA ASP A 136 17.58 -14.78 29.91
C ASP A 136 16.84 -15.86 29.11
N VAL A 137 16.12 -15.43 28.07
CA VAL A 137 15.32 -16.29 27.19
C VAL A 137 15.71 -16.15 25.72
N LEU A 138 15.51 -17.21 24.96
CA LEU A 138 15.58 -17.20 23.51
C LEU A 138 14.18 -17.06 22.93
N TRP A 139 13.97 -16.05 22.09
CA TRP A 139 12.71 -15.78 21.42
C TRP A 139 12.64 -16.46 20.05
N SER A 140 11.48 -16.99 19.70
CA SER A 140 11.18 -17.50 18.36
C SER A 140 9.70 -17.38 18.04
N SER A 141 9.37 -17.36 16.75
CA SER A 141 7.99 -17.45 16.25
C SER A 141 7.82 -18.77 15.52
N GLU A 142 6.68 -19.42 15.73
CA GLU A 142 6.35 -20.67 15.03
C GLU A 142 6.21 -20.47 13.52
N ASP A 143 5.75 -19.29 13.08
CA ASP A 143 5.72 -18.88 11.67
C ASP A 143 6.04 -17.39 11.50
N SER A 144 7.27 -17.13 11.08
CA SER A 144 7.77 -15.78 10.75
C SER A 144 7.03 -15.08 9.60
N LYS A 145 6.26 -15.81 8.78
CA LYS A 145 5.44 -15.21 7.72
C LYS A 145 4.18 -14.55 8.28
N ILE A 146 3.70 -15.01 9.45
CA ILE A 146 2.54 -14.43 10.16
C ILE A 146 3.01 -13.32 11.10
N ALA A 147 3.97 -13.63 11.99
CA ALA A 147 4.58 -12.63 12.88
C ALA A 147 6.05 -12.94 13.16
N THR A 148 6.88 -11.90 13.26
CA THR A 148 8.28 -12.03 13.69
C THR A 148 8.46 -11.56 15.12
N VAL A 149 9.43 -12.12 15.85
CA VAL A 149 9.85 -11.62 17.17
C VAL A 149 11.36 -11.41 17.18
N ASP A 150 11.83 -10.29 17.75
CA ASP A 150 13.26 -10.04 17.94
C ASP A 150 13.77 -10.58 19.29
N GLY A 151 15.08 -10.52 19.52
CA GLY A 151 15.70 -10.98 20.77
C GLY A 151 15.31 -10.17 22.01
N ASN A 152 14.60 -9.05 21.84
CA ASN A 152 14.07 -8.24 22.93
C ASN A 152 12.58 -8.51 23.15
N GLY A 153 11.94 -9.45 22.46
CA GLY A 153 10.50 -9.70 22.60
C GLY A 153 9.61 -8.68 21.89
N ASN A 154 10.13 -7.91 20.92
CA ASN A 154 9.30 -7.08 20.06
C ASN A 154 8.69 -7.94 18.95
N VAL A 155 7.37 -8.09 18.97
CA VAL A 155 6.60 -8.92 18.03
C VAL A 155 5.96 -8.03 16.96
N LYS A 156 6.31 -8.23 15.69
CA LYS A 156 5.79 -7.49 14.54
C LYS A 156 4.83 -8.35 13.71
N GLY A 157 3.65 -7.82 13.41
CA GLY A 157 2.68 -8.46 12.50
C GLY A 157 3.13 -8.38 11.05
N VAL A 158 3.08 -9.49 10.32
CA VAL A 158 3.53 -9.60 8.92
C VAL A 158 2.37 -9.92 7.98
N SER A 159 1.58 -10.95 8.29
CA SER A 159 0.38 -11.30 7.54
C SER A 159 -0.73 -11.73 8.48
N GLU A 160 -1.98 -11.54 8.06
CA GLU A 160 -3.16 -11.97 8.81
C GLU A 160 -3.09 -13.48 9.15
N GLY A 161 -3.44 -13.83 10.39
CA GLY A 161 -3.39 -15.21 10.88
C GLY A 161 -3.22 -15.30 12.39
N THR A 162 -3.00 -16.52 12.89
CA THR A 162 -2.63 -16.77 14.29
C THR A 162 -1.31 -17.53 14.34
N VAL A 163 -0.45 -17.20 15.30
CA VAL A 163 0.87 -17.84 15.45
C VAL A 163 1.30 -17.83 16.91
N ASN A 164 2.07 -18.83 17.33
CA ASN A 164 2.65 -18.87 18.66
C ASN A 164 4.01 -18.17 18.70
N ILE A 165 4.17 -17.28 19.69
CA ILE A 165 5.46 -16.78 20.12
C ILE A 165 5.99 -17.69 21.21
N ILE A 166 7.19 -18.21 21.01
CA ILE A 166 7.83 -19.22 21.84
C ILE A 166 9.05 -18.60 22.53
N ILE A 167 9.16 -18.83 23.82
CA ILE A 167 10.38 -18.52 24.58
C ILE A 167 10.97 -19.80 25.16
N VAL A 168 12.30 -19.84 25.22
CA VAL A 168 13.07 -20.90 25.89
C VAL A 168 13.99 -20.27 26.92
N SER A 169 13.87 -20.65 28.19
CA SER A 169 14.81 -20.21 29.23
C SER A 169 16.21 -20.76 28.96
N SER A 170 17.20 -19.87 28.90
CA SER A 170 18.61 -20.26 28.73
C SER A 170 19.19 -20.88 30.00
N ILE A 171 18.48 -20.77 31.13
CA ILE A 171 18.92 -21.23 32.45
C ILE A 171 18.27 -22.59 32.77
N SER A 172 16.94 -22.70 32.67
CA SER A 172 16.20 -23.92 33.04
C SER A 172 15.88 -24.84 31.86
N GLY A 173 15.96 -24.33 30.62
CA GLY A 173 15.47 -25.02 29.43
C GLY A 173 13.93 -25.06 29.33
N GLU A 174 13.21 -24.40 30.23
CA GLU A 174 11.75 -24.34 30.20
C GLU A 174 11.26 -23.62 28.94
N VAL A 175 10.19 -24.14 28.34
CA VAL A 175 9.54 -23.57 27.16
C VAL A 175 8.16 -23.03 27.54
N LYS A 176 7.87 -21.78 27.15
CA LYS A 176 6.51 -21.22 27.18
C LYS A 176 6.14 -20.72 25.79
N MET A 177 4.85 -20.72 25.52
CA MET A 177 4.30 -20.21 24.28
C MET A 177 3.07 -19.35 24.56
N LYS A 178 2.85 -18.36 23.72
CA LYS A 178 1.65 -17.54 23.72
C LYS A 178 1.20 -17.29 22.29
N GLU A 179 -0.06 -17.60 22.01
CA GLU A 179 -0.69 -17.31 20.73
C GLU A 179 -0.92 -15.79 20.57
N ILE A 180 -0.66 -15.28 19.38
CA ILE A 180 -1.01 -13.92 18.96
C ILE A 180 -1.79 -13.98 17.64
N LYS A 181 -2.86 -13.18 17.55
CA LYS A 181 -3.63 -12.97 16.33
C LYS A 181 -3.12 -11.73 15.59
N VAL A 182 -2.75 -11.89 14.32
CA VAL A 182 -2.40 -10.79 13.43
C VAL A 182 -3.63 -10.40 12.62
N THR A 183 -4.04 -9.13 12.70
CA THR A 183 -5.22 -8.58 12.01
C THR A 183 -4.83 -7.55 10.97
N ARG A 184 -5.71 -7.29 10.01
CA ARG A 184 -5.56 -6.15 9.10
C ARG A 184 -6.00 -4.86 9.83
N PRO A 185 -5.27 -3.75 9.66
CA PRO A 185 -5.77 -2.44 10.06
C PRO A 185 -6.94 -2.03 9.17
N GLU A 186 -7.84 -1.20 9.69
CA GLU A 186 -8.91 -0.60 8.90
C GLU A 186 -8.34 0.40 7.90
N VAL A 187 -8.98 0.55 6.73
CA VAL A 187 -8.61 1.56 5.73
C VAL A 187 -8.92 2.96 6.28
N GLU A 188 -7.91 3.83 6.32
CA GLU A 188 -8.02 5.21 6.82
C GLU A 188 -8.07 6.24 5.69
N SER A 189 -7.29 6.04 4.62
CA SER A 189 -7.25 6.95 3.47
C SER A 189 -6.80 6.26 2.19
N ILE A 190 -7.15 6.88 1.06
CA ILE A 190 -6.78 6.42 -0.28
C ILE A 190 -6.21 7.62 -1.04
N ASP A 191 -4.95 7.53 -1.43
CA ASP A 191 -4.35 8.47 -2.38
C ASP A 191 -4.44 7.89 -3.79
N ILE A 192 -4.60 8.75 -4.79
CA ILE A 192 -4.61 8.33 -6.20
C ILE A 192 -3.50 9.05 -6.94
N ASN A 193 -2.66 8.28 -7.62
CA ASN A 193 -1.58 8.81 -8.44
C ASN A 193 -1.71 8.38 -9.89
N LYS A 194 -1.36 9.28 -10.79
CA LYS A 194 -1.18 8.97 -12.21
C LYS A 194 0.18 8.31 -12.43
N VAL A 195 0.19 7.17 -13.12
CA VAL A 195 1.42 6.39 -13.38
C VAL A 195 2.28 7.05 -14.46
N SER A 196 1.66 7.71 -15.43
CA SER A 196 2.36 8.47 -16.48
C SER A 196 2.67 9.90 -16.03
N THR A 197 3.73 10.48 -16.60
CA THR A 197 4.08 11.90 -16.44
C THR A 197 3.61 12.71 -17.63
N GLY A 198 3.31 13.99 -17.43
CA GLY A 198 2.94 14.92 -18.50
C GLY A 198 1.46 15.28 -18.52
N LYS A 199 1.05 16.02 -19.55
CA LYS A 199 -0.36 16.36 -19.80
C LYS A 199 -1.14 15.14 -20.27
N VAL A 200 -2.47 15.23 -20.18
CA VAL A 200 -3.38 14.20 -20.71
C VAL A 200 -4.19 14.84 -21.81
N TYR A 201 -4.20 14.21 -22.96
CA TYR A 201 -4.90 14.68 -24.15
C TYR A 201 -6.08 13.78 -24.47
N LEU A 202 -7.04 14.33 -25.22
CA LEU A 202 -8.17 13.58 -25.77
C LEU A 202 -7.72 12.27 -26.46
N LEU A 203 -8.47 11.19 -26.25
CA LEU A 203 -8.18 9.80 -26.67
C LEU A 203 -6.92 9.18 -26.03
N ASP A 204 -6.36 9.75 -24.97
CA ASP A 204 -5.35 9.05 -24.16
C ASP A 204 -5.99 7.94 -23.34
N GLU A 205 -5.18 6.91 -23.09
CA GLU A 205 -5.39 5.95 -22.01
C GLU A 205 -4.41 6.26 -20.87
N VAL A 206 -4.94 6.49 -19.68
CA VAL A 206 -4.17 6.90 -18.50
C VAL A 206 -4.35 5.87 -17.40
N LYS A 207 -3.24 5.33 -16.90
CA LYS A 207 -3.28 4.44 -15.73
C LYS A 207 -3.21 5.24 -14.44
N LEU A 208 -4.22 5.08 -13.59
CA LEU A 208 -4.20 5.53 -12.20
C LEU A 208 -3.91 4.36 -11.26
N GLN A 209 -3.32 4.67 -10.11
CA GLN A 209 -3.05 3.72 -9.04
C GLN A 209 -3.58 4.28 -7.72
N ALA A 210 -4.39 3.49 -7.03
CA ALA A 210 -4.81 3.76 -5.66
C ALA A 210 -3.73 3.27 -4.67
N ILE A 211 -3.41 4.09 -3.69
CA ILE A 211 -2.47 3.80 -2.61
C ILE A 211 -3.25 3.88 -1.29
N ILE A 212 -3.46 2.72 -0.66
CA ILE A 212 -4.26 2.59 0.54
C ILE A 212 -3.36 2.77 1.78
N GLN A 213 -3.84 3.54 2.75
CA GLN A 213 -3.22 3.68 4.05
C GLN A 213 -4.17 3.26 5.18
N PRO A 214 -3.65 2.69 6.27
CA PRO A 214 -2.24 2.32 6.48
C PRO A 214 -1.82 1.08 5.67
N THR A 215 -0.51 0.89 5.52
CA THR A 215 0.04 -0.32 4.89
C THR A 215 -0.43 -1.58 5.63
N GLY A 216 -0.97 -2.55 4.90
CA GLY A 216 -1.49 -3.82 5.43
C GLY A 216 -3.02 -3.92 5.44
N ALA A 217 -3.72 -2.80 5.26
CA ALA A 217 -5.17 -2.77 5.04
C ALA A 217 -5.55 -3.46 3.72
N VAL A 218 -6.84 -3.74 3.52
CA VAL A 218 -7.34 -4.30 2.25
C VAL A 218 -7.18 -3.28 1.14
N SER A 219 -6.63 -3.70 -0.01
CA SER A 219 -6.28 -2.82 -1.13
C SER A 219 -7.34 -2.71 -2.22
N ASP A 220 -8.44 -3.47 -2.11
CA ASP A 220 -9.46 -3.53 -3.14
C ASP A 220 -10.29 -2.24 -3.14
N VAL A 221 -10.44 -1.65 -4.34
CA VAL A 221 -11.20 -0.42 -4.55
C VAL A 221 -12.15 -0.58 -5.72
N THR A 222 -13.26 0.16 -5.69
CA THR A 222 -14.11 0.41 -6.85
C THR A 222 -13.78 1.76 -7.46
N TRP A 223 -13.70 1.80 -8.79
CA TRP A 223 -13.41 3.01 -9.53
C TRP A 223 -14.69 3.61 -10.13
N THR A 224 -14.81 4.93 -10.07
CA THR A 224 -15.87 5.67 -10.76
C THR A 224 -15.34 6.97 -11.36
N SER A 225 -16.04 7.46 -12.38
CA SER A 225 -15.84 8.80 -12.94
C SER A 225 -16.99 9.69 -12.51
N SER A 226 -16.71 10.96 -12.18
CA SER A 226 -17.77 11.94 -11.93
C SER A 226 -18.56 12.30 -13.19
N ASP A 227 -17.97 12.08 -14.38
CA ASP A 227 -18.59 12.31 -15.68
C ASP A 227 -18.02 11.34 -16.73
N GLU A 228 -18.81 10.31 -17.07
CA GLU A 228 -18.43 9.30 -18.05
C GLU A 228 -18.42 9.81 -19.50
N GLU A 229 -19.05 10.96 -19.80
CA GLU A 229 -18.93 11.61 -21.11
C GLU A 229 -17.57 12.29 -21.29
N ILE A 230 -16.89 12.66 -20.20
CA ILE A 230 -15.54 13.22 -20.21
C ILE A 230 -14.48 12.11 -20.18
N ALA A 231 -14.59 11.17 -19.24
CA ALA A 231 -13.71 10.01 -19.18
C ALA A 231 -14.37 8.82 -18.46
N THR A 232 -14.06 7.61 -18.90
CA THR A 232 -14.44 6.36 -18.21
C THR A 232 -13.24 5.74 -17.54
N VAL A 233 -13.46 4.97 -16.47
CA VAL A 233 -12.41 4.24 -15.74
C VAL A 233 -12.82 2.78 -15.57
N ASP A 234 -11.90 1.85 -15.85
CA ASP A 234 -12.16 0.42 -15.65
C ASP A 234 -11.86 -0.06 -14.21
N GLU A 235 -12.17 -1.32 -13.91
CA GLU A 235 -11.92 -1.94 -12.59
C GLU A 235 -10.44 -1.94 -12.17
N ASN A 236 -9.52 -1.78 -13.12
CA ASN A 236 -8.10 -1.75 -12.89
C ASN A 236 -7.56 -0.31 -12.76
N GLY A 237 -8.40 0.72 -12.87
CA GLY A 237 -7.97 2.12 -12.87
C GLY A 237 -7.35 2.58 -14.20
N LEU A 238 -7.63 1.91 -15.31
CA LEU A 238 -7.32 2.42 -16.65
C LEU A 238 -8.42 3.38 -17.09
N VAL A 239 -8.04 4.65 -17.23
CA VAL A 239 -8.93 5.75 -17.64
C VAL A 239 -8.85 5.94 -19.15
N LYS A 240 -9.98 6.00 -19.83
CA LYS A 240 -10.09 6.38 -21.25
C LYS A 240 -10.76 7.74 -21.36
N THR A 241 -10.15 8.64 -22.12
CA THR A 241 -10.62 10.03 -22.28
C THR A 241 -11.48 10.18 -23.54
N HIS A 242 -12.63 10.86 -23.40
CA HIS A 242 -13.65 10.99 -24.46
C HIS A 242 -13.95 12.45 -24.83
N ARG A 243 -13.77 13.39 -23.89
CA ARG A 243 -13.87 14.85 -24.13
C ARG A 243 -12.79 15.60 -23.35
N SER A 244 -12.46 16.81 -23.80
CA SER A 244 -11.66 17.75 -23.01
C SER A 244 -12.46 18.31 -21.84
N GLY A 245 -11.75 18.70 -20.78
CA GLY A 245 -12.36 19.22 -19.56
C GLY A 245 -11.72 18.67 -18.31
N GLU A 246 -12.36 18.92 -17.17
CA GLU A 246 -11.94 18.44 -15.86
C GLU A 246 -12.94 17.40 -15.35
N VAL A 247 -12.44 16.27 -14.86
CA VAL A 247 -13.27 15.18 -14.30
C VAL A 247 -12.60 14.60 -13.06
N GLU A 248 -13.39 14.26 -12.02
CA GLU A 248 -12.88 13.56 -10.85
C GLU A 248 -12.96 12.05 -11.09
N ILE A 249 -11.81 11.36 -11.00
CA ILE A 249 -11.76 9.91 -10.90
C ILE A 249 -11.65 9.53 -9.43
N ILE A 250 -12.54 8.65 -8.99
CA ILE A 250 -12.75 8.32 -7.58
C ILE A 250 -12.42 6.84 -7.38
N ALA A 251 -11.65 6.53 -6.34
CA ALA A 251 -11.41 5.16 -5.87
C ALA A 251 -11.99 5.02 -4.47
N THR A 252 -12.93 4.11 -4.29
CA THR A 252 -13.63 3.87 -3.01
C THR A 252 -13.25 2.52 -2.45
N SER A 253 -12.93 2.43 -1.16
CA SER A 253 -12.60 1.15 -0.53
C SER A 253 -13.79 0.20 -0.58
N VAL A 254 -13.53 -1.06 -0.97
CA VAL A 254 -14.54 -2.13 -0.93
C VAL A 254 -14.88 -2.51 0.51
N GLU A 255 -13.90 -2.47 1.41
CA GLU A 255 -14.07 -2.84 2.82
C GLU A 255 -14.80 -1.75 3.62
N ASN A 256 -14.51 -0.48 3.32
CA ASN A 256 -15.13 0.68 3.98
C ASN A 256 -15.56 1.73 2.96
N PRO A 257 -16.81 1.66 2.44
CA PRO A 257 -17.30 2.57 1.41
C PRO A 257 -17.35 4.07 1.81
N GLU A 258 -17.18 4.40 3.10
CA GLU A 258 -17.07 5.79 3.57
C GLU A 258 -15.68 6.40 3.29
N VAL A 259 -14.68 5.59 2.95
CA VAL A 259 -13.32 6.04 2.64
C VAL A 259 -13.10 5.99 1.12
N SER A 260 -12.84 7.16 0.54
CA SER A 260 -12.55 7.32 -0.88
C SER A 260 -11.38 8.28 -1.11
N GLY A 261 -10.65 8.05 -2.19
CA GLY A 261 -9.66 8.95 -2.76
C GLY A 261 -10.21 9.59 -4.03
N LYS A 262 -9.73 10.79 -4.35
CA LYS A 262 -10.11 11.51 -5.56
C LYS A 262 -8.89 12.00 -6.32
N TYR A 263 -8.98 11.95 -7.65
CA TYR A 263 -8.00 12.50 -8.55
C TYR A 263 -8.67 13.36 -9.61
N THR A 264 -8.35 14.66 -9.60
CA THR A 264 -8.79 15.58 -10.65
C THR A 264 -7.96 15.38 -11.91
N LEU A 265 -8.60 14.85 -12.95
CA LEU A 265 -8.00 14.66 -14.26
C LEU A 265 -8.39 15.83 -15.17
N VAL A 266 -7.37 16.56 -15.65
CA VAL A 266 -7.55 17.62 -16.65
C VAL A 266 -7.14 17.07 -18.02
N ILE A 267 -8.08 17.09 -18.96
CA ILE A 267 -7.92 16.59 -20.32
C ILE A 267 -7.91 17.79 -21.27
N GLU A 268 -6.81 17.95 -21.99
CA GLU A 268 -6.64 19.02 -22.97
C GLU A 268 -6.87 18.51 -24.39
N VAL A 269 -7.19 19.41 -25.32
CA VAL A 269 -7.05 19.13 -26.75
C VAL A 269 -5.73 19.73 -27.23
N ASP A 270 -4.85 18.89 -27.74
CA ASP A 270 -3.72 19.32 -28.56
C ASP A 270 -3.97 18.80 -29.98
N PRO A 271 -4.25 19.68 -30.95
CA PRO A 271 -4.53 19.27 -32.32
C PRO A 271 -3.43 18.40 -32.93
N ILE A 272 -2.16 18.62 -32.57
CA ILE A 272 -1.04 17.87 -33.13
C ILE A 272 -0.99 16.45 -32.51
N GLU A 273 -1.13 16.33 -31.19
CA GLU A 273 -1.15 15.02 -30.53
C GLU A 273 -2.40 14.21 -30.93
N LEU A 274 -3.53 14.89 -31.08
CA LEU A 274 -4.75 14.30 -31.59
C LEU A 274 -4.56 13.77 -33.02
N LEU A 275 -3.99 14.57 -33.92
CA LEU A 275 -3.67 14.15 -35.29
C LEU A 275 -2.72 12.96 -35.34
N LYS A 276 -1.72 12.89 -34.45
CA LYS A 276 -0.77 11.74 -34.39
C LYS A 276 -1.46 10.42 -34.02
N LYS A 277 -2.55 10.46 -33.26
CA LYS A 277 -3.31 9.26 -32.87
C LYS A 277 -4.21 8.74 -33.98
N PHE A 278 -4.65 9.62 -34.88
CA PHE A 278 -5.39 9.20 -36.05
C PHE A 278 -4.41 8.61 -37.07
N HIS A 279 -4.52 7.30 -37.29
CA HIS A 279 -3.77 6.63 -38.36
C HIS A 279 -4.16 7.23 -39.72
N ILE A 280 -3.30 8.07 -40.28
CA ILE A 280 -3.47 8.57 -41.65
C ILE A 280 -2.83 7.55 -42.59
N GLU A 281 -3.65 6.71 -43.23
CA GLU A 281 -3.21 5.92 -44.38
C GLU A 281 -3.11 6.83 -45.61
N ASN A 282 -1.95 6.87 -46.27
CA ASN A 282 -1.67 7.67 -47.48
C ASN A 282 -1.92 9.18 -47.33
N PRO A 283 -1.20 9.88 -46.42
CA PRO A 283 -1.27 11.33 -46.34
C PRO A 283 -0.94 11.96 -47.71
N ILE A 284 -1.73 12.94 -48.14
CA ILE A 284 -1.39 13.73 -49.33
C ILE A 284 -0.29 14.70 -48.90
N HIS A 285 0.94 14.49 -49.35
CA HIS A 285 2.02 15.43 -49.09
C HIS A 285 1.89 16.63 -50.03
N THR A 286 1.73 17.82 -49.46
CA THR A 286 1.73 19.10 -50.18
C THR A 286 2.82 20.00 -49.61
N HIS A 287 3.21 21.04 -50.33
CA HIS A 287 4.13 22.05 -49.80
C HIS A 287 3.34 23.34 -49.58
N ALA A 288 3.40 23.91 -48.37
CA ALA A 288 2.82 25.23 -48.14
C ALA A 288 3.51 26.24 -49.05
N LYS A 289 2.74 27.14 -49.65
CA LYS A 289 3.29 28.35 -50.29
C LYS A 289 2.53 29.55 -49.76
N SER A 290 3.26 30.52 -49.24
CA SER A 290 2.70 31.80 -48.80
C SER A 290 3.08 32.89 -49.79
N ASN A 291 2.10 33.70 -50.19
CA ASN A 291 2.37 34.91 -50.99
C ASN A 291 2.98 36.05 -50.15
N LEU A 292 2.99 35.89 -48.81
CA LEU A 292 3.52 36.88 -47.86
C LEU A 292 4.93 36.53 -47.37
N ILE A 293 5.30 35.24 -47.39
CA ILE A 293 6.59 34.73 -46.90
C ILE A 293 7.17 33.82 -48.00
N PRO A 294 8.10 34.33 -48.84
CA PRO A 294 8.59 33.64 -50.04
C PRO A 294 9.31 32.31 -49.81
N ASP A 295 9.75 32.04 -48.57
CA ASP A 295 10.64 30.92 -48.23
C ASP A 295 9.99 29.85 -47.33
N ILE A 296 8.66 29.80 -47.24
CA ILE A 296 7.99 28.64 -46.64
C ILE A 296 7.93 27.54 -47.71
N ASP A 297 8.70 26.47 -47.51
CA ASP A 297 8.69 25.23 -48.29
C ASP A 297 8.54 24.03 -47.34
N ASP A 298 7.66 24.19 -46.34
CA ASP A 298 7.39 23.15 -45.36
C ASP A 298 6.45 22.11 -45.95
N GLU A 299 6.80 20.85 -45.73
CA GLU A 299 5.97 19.69 -46.07
C GLU A 299 4.71 19.69 -45.19
N ILE A 300 3.55 19.90 -45.80
CA ILE A 300 2.23 19.91 -45.17
C ILE A 300 1.48 18.65 -45.57
N ILE A 301 1.02 17.91 -44.56
CA ILE A 301 0.09 16.80 -44.71
C ILE A 301 -1.30 17.38 -45.02
N GLY A 302 -1.77 17.18 -46.26
CA GLY A 302 -3.09 17.55 -46.75
C GLY A 302 -4.18 16.84 -45.94
N SER A 303 -5.10 17.65 -45.42
CA SER A 303 -6.17 17.31 -44.50
C SER A 303 -7.20 16.36 -45.09
N VAL A 304 -7.39 15.21 -44.42
CA VAL A 304 -8.69 14.52 -44.35
C VAL A 304 -8.86 14.07 -42.91
N ASN A 305 -10.00 14.33 -42.28
CA ASN A 305 -10.86 13.30 -41.66
C ASN A 305 -12.03 13.90 -40.86
N TYR A 306 -13.18 13.24 -40.98
CA TYR A 306 -14.42 13.48 -40.24
C TYR A 306 -14.24 13.12 -38.77
N TYR A 307 -14.71 13.99 -37.87
CA TYR A 307 -14.87 13.69 -36.45
C TYR A 307 -16.36 13.63 -36.12
N TRP A 308 -16.79 12.53 -35.52
CA TRP A 308 -18.19 12.24 -35.18
C TRP A 308 -18.27 11.76 -33.72
N PHE A 309 -18.89 12.58 -32.86
CA PHE A 309 -19.03 12.31 -31.42
C PHE A 309 -20.50 12.10 -30.99
N GLY A 310 -21.42 11.92 -31.94
CA GLY A 310 -22.86 11.75 -31.69
C GLY A 310 -23.73 12.23 -32.85
N ASP A 311 -25.05 12.05 -32.78
CA ASP A 311 -25.97 12.51 -33.82
C ASP A 311 -25.97 14.05 -33.90
N LEU A 312 -25.15 14.60 -34.80
CA LEU A 312 -25.22 16.01 -35.17
C LEU A 312 -26.48 16.23 -35.99
N ASN A 313 -27.26 17.24 -35.59
CA ASN A 313 -28.39 17.67 -36.40
C ASN A 313 -27.84 18.31 -37.68
N LEU A 314 -27.96 17.61 -38.80
CA LEU A 314 -27.76 18.20 -40.11
C LEU A 314 -29.01 19.01 -40.47
N SER A 315 -28.94 20.31 -40.22
CA SER A 315 -29.98 21.25 -40.60
C SER A 315 -29.73 21.74 -42.03
N GLN A 316 -30.67 21.52 -42.95
CA GLN A 316 -30.61 22.18 -44.25
C GLN A 316 -31.32 23.54 -44.17
N ARG A 317 -30.55 24.61 -44.38
CA ARG A 317 -31.06 25.98 -44.55
C ARG A 317 -30.54 26.54 -45.85
N ILE A 318 -30.81 25.81 -46.94
CA ILE A 318 -30.46 26.27 -48.28
C ILE A 318 -31.12 27.63 -48.46
N LEU A 319 -30.28 28.65 -48.70
CA LEU A 319 -30.77 30.01 -48.91
C LEU A 319 -31.83 29.99 -50.04
N ALA A 320 -32.65 31.04 -50.15
CA ALA A 320 -33.42 31.22 -51.39
C ALA A 320 -32.44 31.59 -52.51
N ILE A 321 -32.74 31.20 -53.75
CA ILE A 321 -31.97 31.63 -54.91
C ILE A 321 -32.29 33.12 -55.13
N ASP A 322 -31.62 34.02 -54.40
CA ASP A 322 -31.58 35.43 -54.75
C ASP A 322 -30.47 35.63 -55.76
N THR A 323 -30.83 35.37 -57.00
CA THR A 323 -29.91 35.42 -58.13
C THR A 323 -29.76 36.80 -58.70
N ASN A 324 -30.39 37.82 -58.13
CA ASN A 324 -30.07 39.17 -58.59
C ASN A 324 -28.63 39.47 -58.24
N LEU A 325 -27.98 40.23 -59.11
CA LEU A 325 -26.75 40.89 -58.68
C LEU A 325 -27.15 41.93 -57.63
N LEU A 326 -26.24 42.26 -56.73
CA LEU A 326 -26.51 43.18 -55.62
C LEU A 326 -26.89 44.60 -56.11
N ASN A 327 -26.64 44.89 -57.39
CA ASN A 327 -27.35 45.95 -58.09
C ASN A 327 -28.78 45.47 -58.44
N PRO A 328 -29.84 45.99 -57.77
CA PRO A 328 -31.21 45.50 -57.90
C PRO A 328 -31.83 45.74 -59.29
N THR A 329 -31.15 46.49 -60.17
CA THR A 329 -31.58 46.72 -61.56
C THR A 329 -30.99 45.72 -62.55
N GLU A 330 -30.12 44.82 -62.09
CA GLU A 330 -29.36 43.89 -62.93
C GLU A 330 -29.72 42.44 -62.63
N THR A 331 -30.17 41.73 -63.66
CA THR A 331 -30.41 40.28 -63.58
C THR A 331 -29.09 39.54 -63.79
N ASN A 332 -28.88 38.44 -63.07
CA ASN A 332 -27.74 37.57 -63.30
C ASN A 332 -28.05 36.59 -64.45
N PRO A 333 -27.38 36.67 -65.61
CA PRO A 333 -27.63 35.77 -66.73
C PRO A 333 -26.95 34.40 -66.54
N TYR A 334 -26.11 34.23 -65.51
CA TYR A 334 -25.25 33.06 -65.34
C TYR A 334 -25.85 31.97 -64.44
N VAL A 335 -27.07 32.17 -63.94
CA VAL A 335 -27.76 31.17 -63.11
C VAL A 335 -27.91 29.86 -63.87
N GLY A 336 -27.46 28.77 -63.25
CA GLY A 336 -27.48 27.44 -63.84
C GLY A 336 -26.39 27.18 -64.89
N GLN A 337 -25.57 28.17 -65.22
CA GLN A 337 -24.40 27.96 -66.09
C GLN A 337 -23.24 27.37 -65.29
N VAL A 338 -22.39 26.59 -65.95
CA VAL A 338 -21.17 26.03 -65.35
C VAL A 338 -20.11 27.13 -65.29
N ALA A 339 -19.42 27.24 -64.16
CA ALA A 339 -18.40 28.25 -63.92
C ALA A 339 -17.26 28.21 -64.95
N THR A 340 -16.92 29.39 -65.49
CA THR A 340 -15.68 29.67 -66.22
C THR A 340 -14.99 30.88 -65.55
N PRO A 341 -13.70 31.15 -65.81
CA PRO A 341 -13.03 32.35 -65.29
C PRO A 341 -13.82 33.64 -65.56
N GLU A 342 -14.36 33.79 -66.77
CA GLU A 342 -15.13 34.98 -67.16
C GLU A 342 -16.46 35.09 -66.42
N ILE A 343 -17.15 33.95 -66.21
CA ILE A 343 -18.41 33.93 -65.44
C ILE A 343 -18.13 34.28 -63.98
N VAL A 344 -17.09 33.69 -63.38
CA VAL A 344 -16.73 33.95 -61.98
C VAL A 344 -16.36 35.41 -61.80
N GLU A 345 -15.50 35.98 -62.65
CA GLU A 345 -15.15 37.41 -62.61
C GLU A 345 -16.40 38.31 -62.74
N ALA A 346 -17.40 37.90 -63.52
CA ALA A 346 -18.62 38.67 -63.71
C ALA A 346 -19.57 38.68 -62.50
N VAL A 347 -19.50 37.68 -61.61
CA VAL A 347 -20.39 37.54 -60.44
C VAL A 347 -19.68 37.72 -59.09
N GLU A 348 -18.36 37.55 -59.06
CA GLU A 348 -17.52 37.80 -57.90
C GLU A 348 -17.66 39.27 -57.48
N LEU A 349 -17.75 39.51 -56.16
CA LEU A 349 -18.05 40.84 -55.59
C LEU A 349 -19.40 41.45 -56.00
N ARG A 350 -20.30 40.68 -56.63
CA ARG A 350 -21.60 41.18 -57.12
C ARG A 350 -22.77 40.30 -56.70
N SER A 351 -22.51 39.11 -56.18
CA SER A 351 -23.51 38.26 -55.55
C SER A 351 -22.90 37.49 -54.38
N ARG A 352 -23.72 37.11 -53.41
CA ARG A 352 -23.35 36.17 -52.34
C ARG A 352 -23.74 34.74 -52.70
N ARG A 353 -24.67 34.60 -53.65
CA ARG A 353 -25.22 33.34 -54.11
C ARG A 353 -25.52 33.42 -55.61
N PRO A 354 -24.52 33.21 -56.47
CA PRO A 354 -24.63 33.50 -57.89
C PRO A 354 -25.48 32.48 -58.66
N GLY A 355 -25.84 31.33 -58.08
CA GLY A 355 -26.55 30.27 -58.78
C GLY A 355 -25.72 29.61 -59.90
N VAL A 356 -24.42 29.89 -59.96
CA VAL A 356 -23.49 29.35 -60.96
C VAL A 356 -23.02 27.98 -60.49
N LEU A 357 -23.05 27.00 -61.39
CA LEU A 357 -22.76 25.61 -61.08
C LEU A 357 -21.25 25.31 -61.11
N LYS A 358 -20.79 24.45 -60.21
CA LYS A 358 -19.44 23.89 -60.24
C LYS A 358 -19.32 22.89 -61.40
N PRO A 359 -18.20 22.87 -62.14
CA PRO A 359 -17.92 21.81 -63.11
C PRO A 359 -17.64 20.46 -62.42
N GLU A 360 -16.98 20.47 -61.27
CA GLU A 360 -16.67 19.31 -60.42
C GLU A 360 -16.26 19.79 -59.02
N ILE A 361 -16.29 18.91 -58.03
CA ILE A 361 -15.81 19.15 -56.66
C ILE A 361 -14.53 18.36 -56.45
N LYS A 362 -13.44 19.03 -56.07
CA LYS A 362 -12.11 18.43 -55.86
C LYS A 362 -11.66 18.48 -54.40
N TYR A 363 -12.04 19.54 -53.69
CA TYR A 363 -11.50 19.83 -52.36
C TYR A 363 -12.59 20.20 -51.36
N ILE A 364 -12.25 20.07 -50.09
CA ILE A 364 -12.94 20.75 -49.00
C ILE A 364 -11.98 21.83 -48.51
N THR A 365 -12.42 23.08 -48.51
CA THR A 365 -11.69 24.21 -47.95
C THR A 365 -12.28 24.51 -46.58
N TYR A 366 -11.43 24.57 -45.57
CA TYR A 366 -11.84 24.70 -44.17
C TYR A 366 -11.25 25.95 -43.55
N HIS A 367 -12.09 26.75 -42.89
CA HIS A 367 -11.73 27.98 -42.21
C HIS A 367 -12.38 28.04 -40.82
N ASP A 368 -11.85 28.89 -39.95
CA ASP A 368 -12.57 29.39 -38.79
C ASP A 368 -13.27 30.71 -39.11
N THR A 369 -14.42 30.93 -38.47
CA THR A 369 -15.25 32.12 -38.68
C THR A 369 -14.61 33.43 -38.21
N GLY A 370 -13.48 33.38 -37.48
CA GLY A 370 -12.82 34.55 -36.92
C GLY A 370 -13.63 35.32 -35.87
N ASN A 371 -14.75 34.76 -35.39
CA ASN A 371 -15.69 35.43 -34.49
C ASN A 371 -15.79 34.72 -33.14
N TYR A 372 -15.17 35.32 -32.12
CA TYR A 372 -15.02 34.75 -30.77
C TYR A 372 -16.18 35.13 -29.82
N GLU A 373 -17.17 35.90 -30.25
CA GLU A 373 -18.28 36.35 -29.41
C GLU A 373 -19.19 35.17 -29.02
N ALA A 374 -19.67 35.12 -27.76
CA ALA A 374 -20.42 34.00 -27.17
C ALA A 374 -21.79 33.66 -27.83
N GLY A 375 -22.11 34.27 -28.97
CA GLY A 375 -23.31 33.98 -29.78
C GLY A 375 -23.00 33.70 -31.25
N ALA A 376 -21.73 33.47 -31.60
CA ALA A 376 -21.30 33.26 -32.99
C ALA A 376 -21.50 31.81 -33.47
N THR A 377 -22.72 31.29 -33.29
CA THR A 377 -23.10 29.91 -33.62
C THR A 377 -23.20 29.66 -35.13
N ALA A 378 -23.34 28.40 -35.55
CA ALA A 378 -23.62 28.01 -36.93
C ALA A 378 -24.90 28.68 -37.46
N VAL A 379 -25.95 28.81 -36.62
CA VAL A 379 -27.18 29.53 -36.97
C VAL A 379 -26.94 31.01 -37.22
N MET A 380 -26.12 31.67 -36.39
CA MET A 380 -25.83 33.10 -36.55
C MET A 380 -25.15 33.34 -37.90
N HIS A 381 -24.13 32.55 -38.21
CA HIS A 381 -23.39 32.59 -39.47
C HIS A 381 -24.27 32.25 -40.68
N ALA A 382 -25.18 31.27 -40.55
CA ALA A 382 -26.22 30.99 -41.54
C ALA A 382 -27.03 32.23 -41.92
N ASN A 383 -27.47 32.96 -40.89
CA ASN A 383 -28.29 34.16 -41.02
C ASN A 383 -27.47 35.37 -41.49
N TYR A 384 -26.15 35.35 -41.31
CA TYR A 384 -25.26 36.42 -41.73
C TYR A 384 -25.12 36.50 -43.25
N ILE A 385 -24.92 35.38 -43.95
CA ILE A 385 -24.69 35.36 -45.41
C ILE A 385 -25.74 36.16 -46.21
N PRO A 386 -27.06 35.95 -46.05
CA PRO A 386 -28.06 36.70 -46.81
C PRO A 386 -28.17 38.18 -46.39
N ASN A 387 -27.60 38.58 -45.26
CA ASN A 387 -27.70 39.94 -44.71
C ASN A 387 -26.37 40.71 -44.68
N SER A 388 -25.25 40.08 -45.06
CA SER A 388 -23.91 40.62 -44.93
C SER A 388 -23.57 41.63 -46.01
N GLU A 389 -22.95 42.77 -45.69
CA GLU A 389 -22.42 43.68 -46.72
C GLU A 389 -21.17 43.10 -47.43
N ARG A 390 -20.63 41.97 -46.96
CA ARG A 390 -19.51 41.27 -47.60
C ARG A 390 -20.00 40.34 -48.69
N TYR A 391 -19.27 40.31 -49.80
CA TYR A 391 -19.49 39.42 -50.94
C TYR A 391 -18.85 38.05 -50.70
N ARG A 392 -19.13 37.46 -49.54
CA ARG A 392 -18.55 36.19 -49.09
C ARG A 392 -19.65 35.18 -48.80
N SER A 393 -19.39 33.92 -49.12
CA SER A 393 -20.31 32.81 -48.88
C SER A 393 -19.57 31.48 -48.85
N TRP A 394 -20.13 30.52 -48.12
CA TRP A 394 -19.61 29.16 -47.96
C TRP A 394 -20.79 28.18 -47.85
N HIS A 395 -20.50 26.88 -47.89
CA HIS A 395 -21.54 25.86 -48.03
C HIS A 395 -22.05 25.40 -46.67
N TYR A 396 -21.15 25.23 -45.70
CA TYR A 396 -21.47 24.71 -44.39
C TYR A 396 -20.90 25.57 -43.26
N THR A 397 -21.70 25.87 -42.26
CA THR A 397 -21.18 26.29 -40.95
C THR A 397 -21.33 25.15 -39.96
N VAL A 398 -20.30 24.92 -39.15
CA VAL A 398 -20.24 23.87 -38.13
C VAL A 398 -20.01 24.51 -36.76
N ASP A 399 -20.81 24.12 -35.77
CA ASP A 399 -20.56 24.40 -34.35
C ASP A 399 -20.70 23.11 -33.51
N GLU A 400 -20.60 23.23 -32.19
CA GLU A 400 -20.66 22.10 -31.25
C GLU A 400 -22.03 21.39 -31.21
N THR A 401 -23.08 21.99 -31.78
CA THR A 401 -24.47 21.52 -31.69
C THR A 401 -25.09 21.11 -33.02
N GLU A 402 -24.72 21.76 -34.13
CA GLU A 402 -25.29 21.48 -35.44
C GLU A 402 -24.36 21.79 -36.62
N VAL A 403 -24.64 21.10 -37.73
CA VAL A 403 -24.06 21.41 -39.04
C VAL A 403 -25.16 22.00 -39.89
N ILE A 404 -24.94 23.18 -40.45
CA ILE A 404 -25.94 23.83 -41.27
C ILE A 404 -25.41 24.04 -42.69
N GLN A 405 -26.09 23.44 -43.66
CA GLN A 405 -25.84 23.69 -45.08
C GLN A 405 -26.63 24.91 -45.54
N HIS A 406 -25.95 25.92 -46.11
CA HIS A 406 -26.54 27.17 -46.56
C HIS A 406 -26.59 27.30 -48.09
N LEU A 407 -25.62 26.70 -48.80
CA LEU A 407 -25.56 26.66 -50.26
C LEU A 407 -25.53 25.20 -50.75
N PRO A 408 -26.08 24.90 -51.94
CA PRO A 408 -25.93 23.59 -52.57
C PRO A 408 -24.47 23.28 -52.91
N ASP A 409 -24.07 22.02 -52.78
CA ASP A 409 -22.68 21.59 -53.03
C ASP A 409 -22.22 21.79 -54.46
N ASN A 410 -23.17 21.80 -55.40
CA ASN A 410 -22.91 22.01 -56.82
C ASN A 410 -22.93 23.49 -57.23
N GLU A 411 -23.07 24.43 -56.30
CA GLU A 411 -23.07 25.88 -56.56
C GLU A 411 -21.72 26.49 -56.14
N ILE A 412 -21.15 27.45 -56.89
CA ILE A 412 -19.94 28.14 -56.44
C ILE A 412 -20.22 29.01 -55.20
N ALA A 413 -19.22 29.19 -54.35
CA ALA A 413 -19.32 30.06 -53.18
C ALA A 413 -18.01 30.84 -52.98
N PHE A 414 -18.08 32.04 -52.42
CA PHE A 414 -16.95 32.96 -52.32
C PHE A 414 -16.28 32.91 -50.94
N HIS A 415 -15.68 31.78 -50.57
CA HIS A 415 -15.10 31.56 -49.23
C HIS A 415 -13.58 31.73 -49.16
N GLY A 416 -12.83 31.57 -50.25
CA GLY A 416 -11.36 31.77 -50.29
C GLY A 416 -10.88 33.01 -51.05
N ASP A 417 -9.65 32.97 -51.57
CA ASP A 417 -9.01 34.05 -52.34
C ASP A 417 -8.48 33.56 -53.72
N SER A 418 -9.05 32.49 -54.26
CA SER A 418 -8.67 31.95 -55.57
C SER A 418 -9.86 31.38 -56.34
N TYR A 419 -9.75 31.38 -57.67
CA TYR A 419 -10.72 30.72 -58.56
C TYR A 419 -10.97 29.27 -58.13
N ASP A 420 -9.90 28.53 -57.81
CA ASP A 420 -10.01 27.12 -57.43
C ASP A 420 -10.76 26.92 -56.11
N ALA A 421 -10.57 27.82 -55.13
CA ALA A 421 -11.33 27.79 -53.89
C ALA A 421 -12.83 27.98 -54.17
N TYR A 422 -13.20 28.92 -55.05
CA TYR A 422 -14.60 29.18 -55.37
C TYR A 422 -15.27 28.05 -56.15
N VAL A 423 -14.56 27.55 -57.16
CA VAL A 423 -15.12 26.70 -58.22
C VAL A 423 -15.01 25.22 -57.90
N TYR A 424 -13.89 24.78 -57.32
CA TYR A 424 -13.60 23.36 -57.13
C TYR A 424 -13.70 22.89 -55.68
N SER A 425 -14.12 23.74 -54.74
CA SER A 425 -14.21 23.33 -53.34
C SER A 425 -15.53 23.63 -52.65
N ILE A 426 -15.83 22.77 -51.68
CA ILE A 426 -16.85 22.99 -50.66
C ILE A 426 -16.18 23.79 -49.53
N GLY A 427 -16.69 24.98 -49.26
CA GLY A 427 -16.27 25.82 -48.14
C GLY A 427 -16.99 25.43 -46.85
N VAL A 428 -16.23 25.12 -45.81
CA VAL A 428 -16.69 24.79 -44.45
C VAL A 428 -16.09 25.80 -43.47
N GLU A 429 -16.94 26.45 -42.69
CA GLU A 429 -16.54 27.42 -41.67
C GLU A 429 -16.88 26.88 -40.28
N THR A 430 -15.92 26.85 -39.35
CA THR A 430 -16.18 26.52 -37.95
C THR A 430 -16.40 27.73 -37.07
N ALA A 431 -17.46 27.68 -36.29
CA ALA A 431 -17.67 28.58 -35.18
C ALA A 431 -16.55 28.39 -34.14
N ILE A 432 -16.03 29.49 -33.62
CA ILE A 432 -14.95 29.53 -32.62
C ILE A 432 -15.33 30.46 -31.45
N ASN A 433 -16.63 30.53 -31.14
CA ASN A 433 -17.15 31.41 -30.11
C ASN A 433 -16.68 31.00 -28.72
N LYS A 434 -16.55 31.97 -27.82
CA LYS A 434 -16.26 31.70 -26.41
C LYS A 434 -17.33 30.78 -25.82
N GLY A 435 -16.94 29.56 -25.44
CA GLY A 435 -17.80 28.55 -24.85
C GLY A 435 -18.25 27.44 -25.81
N SER A 436 -17.84 27.46 -27.09
CA SER A 436 -17.87 26.29 -27.97
C SER A 436 -16.62 25.45 -27.74
N ASP A 437 -16.78 24.13 -27.62
CA ASP A 437 -15.69 23.15 -27.39
C ASP A 437 -14.76 23.00 -28.61
#